data_AF-A0A257ZR10-F1
#
_entry.id   AF-A0A257ZR10-F1
#
_cell.length_a   1.000
_cell.length_b   1.000
_cell.length_c   1.000
_cell.angle_alpha   90.00
_cell.angle_beta   90.00
_cell.angle_gamma   90.00
#
_symmetry.space_group_name_H-M   'P 1'
#
loop_
_entity.id
_entity.type
_entity.pdbx_description
1 polymer ?
#
loop_
_entity_poly.entity_id
_entity_poly.type
_entity_poly.pdbx_seq_one_letter_code
_entity_poly.pdbx_strand_id
1 'polypeptide(L)' 'DPAASAAFATMARLTGGAHARFDAAAPDSLLDLLRAAAAYAAGGREAMLKLAAGSPAVRGLLGSMDGGRR' A
#
# COMPACT_ATOMS: atom_id res chain seq x y z
N ASP A 1 7.24 -2.16 16.01
CA ASP A 1 6.54 -2.18 17.30
C ASP A 1 5.15 -2.81 17.09
N PRO A 2 4.79 -3.88 17.84
CA PRO A 2 3.49 -4.54 17.74
C PRO A 2 2.29 -3.65 18.10
N ALA A 3 2.41 -2.78 19.11
CA ALA A 3 1.35 -1.89 19.54
C ALA A 3 1.10 -0.80 18.50
N ALA A 4 2.17 -0.22 17.94
CA ALA A 4 2.05 0.73 16.84
C ALA A 4 1.37 0.11 15.61
N SER A 5 1.74 -1.13 15.26
CA SER A 5 1.12 -1.84 14.14
C SER A 5 -0.38 -2.06 14.34
N ALA A 6 -0.81 -2.43 15.54
CA ALA A 6 -2.23 -2.64 15.86
C ALA A 6 -3.04 -1.33 15.82
N ALA A 7 -2.45 -0.22 16.28
CA ALA A 7 -3.06 1.09 16.23
C ALA A 7 -3.28 1.56 14.78
N PHE A 8 -2.24 1.49 13.94
CA PHE A 8 -2.35 1.87 12.53
C PHE A 8 -3.29 0.96 11.74
N ALA A 9 -3.33 -0.34 12.05
CA ALA A 9 -4.30 -1.25 11.45
C ALA A 9 -5.75 -0.87 11.76
N THR A 10 -6.01 -0.44 12.99
CA THR A 10 -7.33 0.03 13.40
C THR A 10 -7.71 1.33 12.68
N MET A 11 -6.79 2.28 12.55
CA MET A 11 -7.02 3.53 11.80
C MET A 11 -7.32 3.24 10.32
N ALA A 12 -6.54 2.37 9.68
CA ALA A 12 -6.75 1.97 8.29
C ALA A 12 -8.13 1.33 8.09
N ARG A 13 -8.54 0.41 8.97
CA ARG A 13 -9.86 -0.22 8.92
C ARG A 13 -11.00 0.79 9.05
N LEU A 14 -10.92 1.72 10.02
CA LEU A 14 -11.99 2.70 10.27
C LEU A 14 -12.12 3.73 9.15
N THR A 15 -11.02 4.04 8.47
CA THR A 15 -10.99 5.04 7.39
C THR A 15 -11.17 4.43 6.00
N GLY A 16 -11.21 3.10 5.89
CA GLY A 16 -11.15 2.39 4.61
C GLY A 16 -9.78 2.53 3.90
N GLY A 17 -8.74 2.92 4.64
CA GLY A 17 -7.36 3.00 4.18
C GLY A 17 -6.60 1.68 4.31
N ALA A 18 -5.30 1.73 4.06
CA ALA A 18 -4.39 0.58 4.20
C ALA A 18 -3.22 0.94 5.12
N HIS A 19 -2.66 -0.05 5.82
CA HIS A 19 -1.42 0.09 6.57
C HIS A 19 -0.36 -0.84 6.00
N ALA A 20 0.90 -0.40 6.03
CA ALA A 20 2.06 -1.21 5.66
C ALA A 20 3.15 -1.02 6.71
N ARG A 21 3.92 -2.07 6.98
CA ARG A 21 5.07 -2.01 7.88
C ARG A 21 6.33 -1.85 7.03
N PHE A 22 7.13 -0.84 7.34
CA PHE A 22 8.45 -0.65 6.77
C PHE A 22 9.52 -0.92 7.84
N ASP A 23 10.64 -1.50 7.43
CA ASP A 23 11.83 -1.65 8.24
C ASP A 23 13.06 -1.14 7.47
N ALA A 24 14.21 -1.06 8.13
CA ALA A 24 15.44 -0.55 7.53
C ALA A 24 15.94 -1.40 6.34
N ALA A 25 15.43 -2.63 6.17
CA ALA A 25 15.75 -3.51 5.05
C ALA A 25 14.80 -3.34 3.86
N ALA A 26 13.78 -2.48 3.95
CA ALA A 26 12.73 -2.32 2.94
C ALA A 26 12.66 -0.93 2.27
N PRO A 27 13.79 -0.27 1.90
CA PRO A 27 13.73 1.02 1.19
C PRO A 27 13.06 0.90 -0.19
N ASP A 28 13.28 -0.21 -0.90
CA ASP A 28 12.68 -0.44 -2.22
C ASP A 28 11.16 -0.61 -2.15
N SER A 29 10.67 -1.27 -1.09
CA SER A 29 9.22 -1.43 -0.88
C SER A 29 8.55 -0.09 -0.56
N LEU A 30 9.22 0.79 0.19
CA LEU A 30 8.72 2.16 0.43
C LEU A 30 8.70 2.96 -0.88
N LEU A 31 9.77 2.89 -1.67
CA LEU A 31 9.84 3.58 -2.97
C LEU A 31 8.72 3.13 -3.91
N ASP A 32 8.48 1.83 -4.01
CA ASP A 32 7.43 1.26 -4.85
C ASP A 32 6.03 1.70 -4.39
N LEU A 33 5.80 1.77 -3.07
CA LEU A 33 4.54 2.26 -2.51
C LEU A 33 4.31 3.74 -2.82
N LEU A 34 5.35 4.58 -2.70
CA LEU A 34 5.29 6.00 -3.03
C LEU A 34 5.07 6.21 -4.53
N ARG A 35 5.70 5.41 -5.39
CA ARG A 35 5.46 5.44 -6.85
C ARG A 35 4.04 5.05 -7.20
N ALA A 36 3.48 4.04 -6.54
CA ALA A 36 2.09 3.65 -6.70
C ALA A 36 1.12 4.76 -6.28
N ALA A 37 1.38 5.41 -5.15
CA ALA A 37 0.59 6.56 -4.70
C ALA A 37 0.69 7.75 -5.67
N ALA A 38 1.87 8.07 -6.18
CA ALA A 38 2.08 9.12 -7.17
C ALA A 38 1.38 8.80 -8.50
N ALA A 39 1.48 7.55 -8.98
CA ALA A 39 0.79 7.11 -10.20
C ALA A 39 -0.73 7.17 -10.03
N TYR A 40 -1.26 6.77 -8.87
CA TYR A 40 -2.68 6.90 -8.55
C TYR A 40 -3.13 8.37 -8.50
N ALA A 41 -2.37 9.25 -7.87
CA ALA A 41 -2.69 10.67 -7.82
C ALA A 41 -2.63 11.35 -9.20
N ALA A 42 -1.67 10.95 -10.05
CA ALA A 42 -1.47 11.53 -11.38
C ALA A 42 -2.42 10.99 -12.45
N GLY A 43 -2.81 9.71 -12.38
CA GLY A 43 -3.55 9.03 -13.45
C GLY A 43 -4.59 8.01 -12.98
N GLY A 44 -4.96 8.04 -11.70
CA GLY A 44 -5.99 7.19 -11.12
C GLY A 44 -5.61 5.70 -11.05
N ARG A 45 -6.62 4.86 -10.88
CA ARG A 45 -6.46 3.42 -10.64
C ARG A 45 -5.79 2.69 -11.81
N GLU A 46 -6.02 3.11 -13.05
CA GLU A 46 -5.40 2.49 -14.23
C GLU A 46 -3.89 2.71 -14.28
N ALA A 47 -3.41 3.91 -13.97
CA ALA A 47 -1.98 4.21 -13.91
C ALA A 47 -1.29 3.39 -12.82
N MET A 48 -1.94 3.23 -11.66
CA MET A 48 -1.45 2.38 -10.59
C MET A 48 -1.43 0.89 -10.97
N LEU A 49 -2.43 0.39 -11.70
CA LEU A 49 -2.49 -0.99 -12.19
C LEU A 49 -1.38 -1.29 -13.21
N LYS A 50 -1.08 -0.36 -14.11
CA LYS A 50 0.06 -0.49 -15.04
C LYS A 50 1.39 -0.60 -14.29
N LEU A 51 1.57 0.17 -13.21
CA LEU A 51 2.75 0.07 -12.36
C LEU A 51 2.80 -1.26 -11.57
N ALA A 52 1.64 -1.75 -11.12
CA ALA A 52 1.52 -3.03 -10.44
C ALA A 52 1.91 -4.23 -11.32
N ALA A 53 1.76 -4.12 -12.64
CA ALA A 53 2.23 -5.14 -13.56
C ALA A 53 3.76 -5.30 -13.52
N GLY A 54 4.51 -4.22 -13.23
CA GLY A 54 5.98 -4.22 -13.17
C GLY A 54 6.59 -4.45 -11.78
N SER A 55 5.82 -4.25 -10.69
CA SER A 55 6.32 -4.44 -9.32
C SER A 55 5.44 -5.43 -8.52
N PRO A 56 6.02 -6.57 -8.06
CA PRO A 56 5.33 -7.50 -7.17
C PRO A 56 4.88 -6.86 -5.86
N ALA A 57 5.64 -5.87 -5.35
CA ALA A 57 5.33 -5.15 -4.11
C ALA A 57 4.07 -4.30 -4.26
N VAL A 58 3.92 -3.59 -5.38
CA VAL A 58 2.72 -2.79 -5.69
C VAL A 58 1.49 -3.71 -5.90
N ARG A 59 1.69 -4.90 -6.47
CA ARG A 59 0.65 -5.92 -6.60
C ARG A 59 0.17 -6.46 -5.24
N GLY A 60 1.10 -6.69 -4.31
CA GLY A 60 0.77 -7.07 -2.94
C GLY A 60 -0.05 -6.01 -2.21
N LEU A 61 0.28 -4.73 -2.43
CA LEU A 61 -0.47 -3.61 -1.87
C LEU A 61 -1.91 -3.55 -2.40
N LEU A 62 -2.11 -3.71 -3.71
CA LEU A 62 -3.44 -3.80 -4.32
C LEU A 62 -4.31 -4.91 -3.70
N GLY A 63 -3.72 -6.10 -3.51
CA GLY A 63 -4.40 -7.21 -2.85
C GLY A 63 -4.81 -6.90 -1.41
N SER A 64 -3.98 -6.16 -0.67
CA SER A 64 -4.29 -5.73 0.70
C SER A 64 -5.38 -4.65 0.77
N MET A 65 -5.51 -3.80 -0.26
CA MET A 65 -6.58 -2.80 -0.37
C MET A 65 -7.94 -3.43 -0.68
N ASP A 66 -7.99 -4.47 -1.51
CA ASP A 66 -9.24 -5.19 -1.82
C ASP A 66 -9.67 -6.18 -0.71
N GLY A 67 -8.77 -6.54 0.21
CA GLY A 67 -9.03 -7.43 1.33
C GLY A 67 -9.85 -6.82 2.48
N GLY A 68 -9.97 -5.49 2.56
CA GLY A 68 -10.72 -4.79 3.61
C GLY A 68 -12.23 -4.65 3.36
N ARG A 69 -12.75 -5.12 2.21
CA ARG A 69 -14.17 -5.01 1.82
C ARG A 69 -14.98 -6.31 1.97
N ARG A 70 -14.59 -7.21 2.87
CA ARG A 70 -15.35 -8.43 3.19
C ARG A 70 -15.82 -8.42 4.63
#